data_AF-A0A6I3SG70-F1
#
_entry.id   AF-A0A6I3SG70-F1
#
_cell.length_a   1.000
_cell.length_b   1.000
_cell.length_c   1.000
_cell.angle_alpha   90.00
_cell.angle_beta   90.00
_cell.angle_gamma   90.00
#
_symmetry.space_group_name_H-M   'P 1'
#
loop_
_entity.id
_entity.type
_entity.pdbx_description
1 polymer ?
#
loop_
_entity_poly.entity_id
_entity_poly.type
_entity_poly.pdbx_seq_one_letter_code
_entity_poly.pdbx_strand_id
1 'polypeptide(L)'
;MRFTGYNPCENRNWLHHRFVVEMKSREEIAKEIGCKSASVNIWLWRHGIRRTRKFTIHDLVRLHFMKRMSIIEIARHYGVSTDTVVYHFKTQGIKHIPNIKRVDKYATFTKKWFIENYVNTETSIIQLSNCYNVDSVILSNMLKSYGLTVKYHDNVYPERIYNLLRCYHKQKYFDRTLRKFGDKCSKCGTDKDLQMHHKVKMKSMVIDAVNQSGITPYTEDNQNALYDWMKANSKAYNDLNNLEILCGHCHKELHRRQSAAKPPMEEGSTTIEKTLDVGVA
;
A
#
# COMPACT_ATOMS: atom_id res chain seq x y z
N MET A 1 40.45 -17.55 -30.02
CA MET A 1 40.02 -17.93 -28.65
C MET A 1 39.32 -19.28 -28.72
N ARG A 2 39.81 -20.26 -27.95
CA ARG A 2 39.34 -21.65 -27.97
C ARG A 2 37.95 -21.75 -27.36
N PHE A 3 37.00 -22.32 -28.09
CA PHE A 3 35.72 -22.76 -27.54
C PHE A 3 36.00 -23.92 -26.58
N THR A 4 35.87 -23.68 -25.29
CA THR A 4 35.64 -24.76 -24.33
C THR A 4 34.39 -25.51 -24.81
N GLY A 5 34.45 -26.84 -24.96
CA GLY A 5 33.42 -27.67 -25.61
C GLY A 5 32.04 -27.72 -24.94
N TYR A 6 31.70 -26.73 -24.11
CA TYR A 6 30.40 -26.56 -23.51
C TYR A 6 29.69 -25.38 -24.15
N ASN A 7 28.63 -25.64 -24.91
CA ASN A 7 27.74 -24.61 -25.43
C ASN A 7 26.51 -24.50 -24.51
N PRO A 8 26.37 -23.43 -23.70
CA PRO A 8 25.25 -23.28 -22.78
C PRO A 8 23.86 -23.32 -23.47
N CYS A 9 23.78 -23.00 -24.77
CA CYS A 9 22.53 -23.08 -25.53
C CYS A 9 21.99 -24.50 -25.70
N GLU A 10 22.82 -25.54 -25.55
CA GLU A 10 22.39 -26.95 -25.60
C GLU A 10 21.56 -27.32 -24.36
N ASN A 11 21.74 -26.59 -23.27
CA ASN A 11 20.94 -26.74 -22.07
C ASN A 11 19.64 -25.95 -22.21
N ARG A 12 18.55 -26.66 -22.51
CA ARG A 12 17.19 -26.11 -22.62
C ARG A 12 16.81 -25.21 -21.43
N ASN A 13 17.12 -25.60 -20.20
CA ASN A 13 16.70 -24.85 -19.00
C ASN A 13 17.48 -23.55 -18.87
N TRP A 14 18.78 -23.58 -19.14
CA TRP A 14 19.62 -22.38 -19.15
C TRP A 14 19.13 -21.39 -20.22
N LEU A 15 18.92 -21.89 -21.45
CA LEU A 15 18.49 -21.06 -22.57
C LEU A 15 17.07 -20.48 -22.34
N HIS A 16 16.17 -21.28 -21.76
CA HIS A 16 14.84 -20.82 -21.35
C HIS A 16 14.93 -19.73 -20.28
N HIS A 17 15.77 -19.91 -19.25
CA HIS A 17 15.95 -18.91 -18.20
C HIS A 17 16.43 -17.57 -18.79
N ARG A 18 17.49 -17.58 -19.60
CA ARG A 18 18.01 -16.33 -20.20
C ARG A 18 17.01 -15.68 -21.17
N PHE A 19 16.39 -16.47 -22.05
CA PHE A 19 15.56 -15.94 -23.13
C PHE A 19 14.13 -15.60 -22.70
N VAL A 20 13.54 -16.39 -21.81
CA VAL A 20 12.13 -16.26 -21.38
C VAL A 20 12.03 -15.62 -20.00
N VAL A 21 12.87 -16.02 -19.03
CA VAL A 21 12.78 -15.47 -17.66
C VAL A 21 13.43 -14.08 -17.60
N GLU A 22 14.69 -13.98 -17.99
CA GLU A 22 15.43 -12.71 -17.97
C GLU A 22 15.10 -11.79 -19.14
N MET A 23 14.31 -12.27 -20.11
CA MET A 23 13.86 -11.53 -21.30
C MET A 23 15.01 -11.00 -22.17
N LYS A 24 16.21 -11.60 -22.08
CA LYS A 24 17.33 -11.21 -22.92
C LYS A 24 17.02 -11.47 -24.39
N SER A 25 17.45 -10.56 -25.25
CA SER A 25 17.45 -10.72 -26.69
C SER A 25 18.42 -11.83 -27.13
N ARG A 26 18.25 -12.31 -28.37
CA ARG A 26 19.15 -13.35 -28.93
C ARG A 26 20.58 -12.80 -29.04
N GLU A 27 20.69 -11.51 -29.30
CA GLU A 27 21.91 -10.74 -29.45
C GLU A 27 22.67 -10.62 -28.11
N GLU A 28 21.96 -10.33 -27.02
CA GLU A 28 22.54 -10.28 -25.68
C GLU A 28 23.01 -11.66 -25.21
N ILE A 29 22.22 -12.71 -25.42
CA ILE A 29 22.60 -14.09 -25.08
C ILE A 29 23.81 -14.52 -25.90
N ALA A 30 23.82 -14.23 -27.20
CA ALA A 30 24.93 -14.54 -28.10
C ALA A 30 26.22 -13.84 -27.67
N LYS A 31 26.13 -12.56 -27.26
CA LYS A 31 27.26 -11.81 -26.73
C LYS A 31 27.78 -12.41 -25.42
N GLU A 32 26.89 -12.84 -24.52
CA GLU A 32 27.24 -13.45 -23.23
C GLU A 32 28.04 -14.76 -23.40
N ILE A 33 27.68 -15.59 -24.37
CA ILE A 33 28.32 -16.90 -24.58
C ILE A 33 29.37 -16.89 -25.71
N GLY A 34 29.60 -15.73 -26.34
CA GLY A 34 30.56 -15.59 -27.43
C GLY A 34 30.19 -16.35 -28.71
N CYS A 35 28.90 -16.41 -29.08
CA CYS A 35 28.44 -17.04 -30.32
C CYS A 35 27.68 -16.06 -31.22
N LYS A 36 27.20 -16.55 -32.38
CA LYS A 36 26.31 -15.78 -33.27
C LYS A 36 24.86 -15.87 -32.79
N SER A 37 24.08 -14.81 -32.93
CA SER A 37 22.64 -14.80 -32.59
C SER A 37 21.82 -15.84 -33.36
N ALA A 38 22.22 -16.16 -34.60
CA ALA A 38 21.65 -17.24 -35.39
C ALA A 38 21.76 -18.61 -34.70
N SER A 39 22.89 -18.89 -34.04
CA SER A 39 23.08 -20.13 -33.28
C SER A 39 22.11 -20.22 -32.11
N VAL A 40 21.91 -19.12 -31.37
CA VAL A 40 20.91 -19.03 -30.30
C VAL A 40 19.50 -19.31 -30.85
N ASN A 41 19.15 -18.77 -32.01
CA ASN A 41 17.85 -18.98 -32.65
C ASN A 41 17.61 -20.45 -33.03
N ILE A 42 18.62 -21.14 -33.54
CA ILE A 42 18.54 -22.58 -33.86
C ILE A 42 18.25 -23.39 -32.60
N TRP A 43 18.95 -23.10 -31.49
CA TRP A 43 18.74 -23.80 -30.22
C TRP A 43 17.38 -23.51 -29.60
N LEU A 44 16.90 -22.25 -29.68
CA LEU A 44 15.55 -21.90 -29.26
C LEU A 44 14.50 -22.69 -30.04
N TRP A 45 14.64 -22.80 -31.37
CA TRP A 45 13.75 -23.58 -32.21
C TRP A 45 13.81 -25.07 -31.87
N ARG A 46 15.03 -25.64 -31.77
CA ARG A 46 15.27 -27.05 -31.45
C ARG A 46 14.68 -27.46 -30.09
N HIS A 47 14.69 -26.56 -29.12
CA HIS A 47 14.09 -26.79 -27.80
C HIS A 47 12.61 -26.39 -27.70
N GLY A 48 12.00 -25.90 -28.79
CA GLY A 48 10.62 -25.45 -28.82
C GLY A 48 10.36 -24.19 -27.98
N ILE A 49 11.39 -23.40 -27.69
CA ILE A 49 11.29 -22.18 -26.89
C ILE A 49 10.85 -21.04 -27.81
N ARG A 50 9.54 -20.75 -27.81
CA ARG A 50 8.99 -19.57 -28.49
C ARG A 50 8.93 -18.40 -27.53
N ARG A 51 9.04 -17.18 -28.06
CA ARG A 51 8.81 -15.96 -27.28
C ARG A 51 7.32 -15.93 -26.93
N THR A 52 6.98 -16.42 -25.74
CA THR A 52 5.64 -16.23 -25.21
C THR A 52 5.40 -14.73 -25.06
N ARG A 53 4.18 -14.28 -25.34
CA ARG A 53 3.77 -12.88 -25.15
C ARG A 53 4.22 -12.44 -23.75
N LYS A 54 4.86 -11.27 -23.61
CA LYS A 54 5.26 -10.72 -22.30
C LYS A 54 4.05 -10.81 -21.37
N PHE A 55 4.24 -11.38 -20.19
CA PHE A 55 3.24 -11.28 -19.13
C PHE A 55 3.00 -9.81 -18.84
N THR A 56 1.81 -9.33 -19.14
CA THR A 56 1.40 -8.04 -18.62
C THR A 56 1.04 -8.20 -17.15
N ILE A 57 1.15 -7.12 -16.37
CA ILE A 57 0.63 -7.10 -15.01
C ILE A 57 -0.85 -7.50 -14.98
N HIS A 58 -1.61 -7.12 -16.02
CA HIS A 58 -2.99 -7.51 -16.23
C HIS A 58 -3.17 -9.02 -16.40
N ASP A 59 -2.30 -9.69 -17.17
CA ASP A 59 -2.38 -11.14 -17.37
C ASP A 59 -2.14 -11.89 -16.06
N LEU A 60 -1.06 -11.56 -15.35
CA LEU A 60 -0.71 -12.21 -14.09
C LEU A 60 -1.80 -11.99 -13.05
N VAL A 61 -2.30 -10.76 -12.94
CA VAL A 61 -3.37 -10.43 -12.01
C VAL A 61 -4.66 -11.16 -12.39
N ARG A 62 -5.03 -11.14 -13.66
CA ARG A 62 -6.23 -11.82 -14.16
C ARG A 62 -6.16 -13.33 -13.93
N LEU A 63 -5.05 -13.99 -14.23
CA LEU A 63 -4.98 -15.44 -14.12
C LEU A 63 -4.87 -15.89 -12.67
N HIS A 64 -4.04 -15.19 -11.88
CA HIS A 64 -3.78 -15.55 -10.50
C HIS A 64 -4.92 -15.16 -9.57
N PHE A 65 -5.40 -13.93 -9.68
CA PHE A 65 -6.44 -13.42 -8.78
C PHE A 65 -7.84 -13.62 -9.34
N MET A 66 -8.08 -13.50 -10.65
CA MET A 66 -9.43 -13.67 -11.21
C MET A 66 -9.74 -15.12 -11.60
N LYS A 67 -8.82 -15.82 -12.29
CA LYS A 67 -9.01 -17.23 -12.69
C LYS A 67 -8.54 -18.24 -11.64
N ARG A 68 -8.00 -17.79 -10.51
CA ARG A 68 -7.54 -18.63 -9.38
C ARG A 68 -6.51 -19.68 -9.77
N MET A 69 -5.76 -19.41 -10.82
CA MET A 69 -4.72 -20.31 -11.28
C MET A 69 -3.56 -20.18 -10.30
N SER A 70 -3.20 -21.29 -9.67
CA SER A 70 -1.94 -21.45 -8.98
C SER A 70 -0.78 -21.11 -9.92
N ILE A 71 0.40 -20.80 -9.37
CA ILE A 71 1.58 -20.58 -10.21
C ILE A 71 1.85 -21.76 -11.16
N ILE A 72 1.57 -22.98 -10.71
CA ILE A 72 1.70 -24.20 -11.53
C ILE A 72 0.70 -24.17 -12.69
N GLU A 73 -0.55 -23.81 -12.44
CA GLU A 73 -1.58 -23.72 -13.48
C GLU A 73 -1.32 -22.57 -14.45
N ILE A 74 -0.86 -21.40 -13.97
CA ILE A 74 -0.47 -20.26 -14.81
C ILE A 74 0.70 -20.66 -15.71
N ALA A 75 1.73 -21.28 -15.11
CA ALA A 75 2.88 -21.78 -15.83
C ALA A 75 2.46 -22.77 -16.93
N ARG A 76 1.59 -23.72 -16.60
CA ARG A 76 1.02 -24.67 -17.56
C ARG A 76 0.21 -23.99 -18.66
N HIS A 77 -0.63 -23.01 -18.31
CA HIS A 77 -1.48 -22.29 -19.26
C HIS A 77 -0.69 -21.48 -20.29
N TYR A 78 0.47 -20.94 -19.89
CA TYR A 78 1.35 -20.19 -20.78
C TYR A 78 2.48 -21.03 -21.38
N GLY A 79 2.60 -22.30 -20.98
CA GLY A 79 3.70 -23.16 -21.41
C GLY A 79 5.08 -22.70 -20.94
N VAL A 80 5.16 -22.06 -19.76
CA VAL A 80 6.40 -21.56 -19.15
C VAL A 80 6.71 -22.29 -17.85
N SER A 81 7.91 -22.10 -17.29
CA SER A 81 8.23 -22.65 -15.97
C SER A 81 7.53 -21.89 -14.84
N THR A 82 7.33 -22.55 -13.70
CA THR A 82 6.83 -21.90 -12.47
C THR A 82 7.72 -20.75 -12.02
N ASP A 83 9.03 -20.88 -12.16
CA ASP A 83 10.00 -19.84 -11.83
C ASP A 83 9.84 -18.60 -12.71
N THR A 84 9.43 -18.77 -13.97
CA THR A 84 9.11 -17.65 -14.87
C THR A 84 7.95 -16.83 -14.31
N VAL A 85 6.90 -17.51 -13.85
CA VAL A 85 5.73 -16.86 -13.26
C VAL A 85 6.11 -16.16 -11.94
N VAL A 86 6.89 -16.83 -11.08
CA VAL A 86 7.40 -16.25 -9.82
C VAL A 86 8.25 -15.00 -10.08
N TYR A 87 9.14 -15.05 -11.07
CA TYR A 87 9.98 -13.92 -11.47
C TYR A 87 9.13 -12.74 -11.92
N HIS A 88 8.14 -12.98 -12.76
CA HIS A 88 7.23 -11.93 -13.21
C HIS A 88 6.37 -11.36 -12.08
N PHE A 89 5.97 -12.18 -11.12
CA PHE A 89 5.31 -11.70 -9.92
C PHE A 89 6.21 -10.77 -9.11
N LYS A 90 7.44 -11.20 -8.81
CA LYS A 90 8.42 -10.40 -8.05
C LYS A 90 8.75 -9.08 -8.72
N THR A 91 9.06 -9.11 -10.02
CA THR A 91 9.40 -7.91 -10.80
C THR A 91 8.25 -6.92 -10.95
N GLN A 92 7.01 -7.38 -10.82
CA GLN A 92 5.81 -6.55 -10.87
C GLN A 92 5.25 -6.25 -9.45
N GLY A 93 5.97 -6.61 -8.38
CA GLY A 93 5.55 -6.36 -7.01
C GLY A 93 4.37 -7.20 -6.52
N ILE A 94 4.01 -8.27 -7.24
CA ILE A 94 2.92 -9.17 -6.88
C ILE A 94 3.43 -10.18 -5.85
N LYS A 95 2.90 -10.13 -4.63
CA LYS A 95 3.17 -11.16 -3.62
C LYS A 95 2.45 -12.45 -4.02
N HIS A 96 3.22 -13.48 -4.33
CA HIS A 96 2.67 -14.81 -4.52
C HIS A 96 2.28 -15.39 -3.16
N ILE A 97 1.05 -15.91 -3.07
CA ILE A 97 0.55 -16.58 -1.87
C ILE A 97 0.68 -18.11 -2.08
N PRO A 98 1.60 -18.79 -1.39
CA PRO A 98 1.71 -20.23 -1.51
C PRO A 98 0.50 -20.91 -0.84
N ASN A 99 -0.26 -21.65 -1.66
CA ASN A 99 -1.10 -22.78 -1.24
C ASN A 99 -2.00 -22.53 -0.01
N ILE A 100 -2.87 -21.51 -0.07
CA ILE A 100 -3.94 -21.35 0.93
C ILE A 100 -5.06 -22.36 0.63
N LYS A 101 -5.47 -23.14 1.63
CA LYS A 101 -6.71 -23.92 1.61
C LYS A 101 -7.85 -22.98 1.22
N ARG A 102 -8.44 -23.24 0.05
CA ARG A 102 -9.41 -22.39 -0.64
C ARG A 102 -10.56 -22.01 0.30
N VAL A 103 -10.75 -20.72 0.52
CA VAL A 103 -11.99 -20.13 1.02
C VAL A 103 -12.55 -19.26 -0.11
N ASP A 104 -13.75 -19.58 -0.57
CA ASP A 104 -14.41 -19.11 -1.80
C ASP A 104 -14.84 -17.62 -1.78
N LYS A 105 -13.94 -16.68 -1.45
CA LYS A 105 -14.35 -15.29 -1.10
C LYS A 105 -13.99 -14.15 -2.08
N TYR A 106 -13.38 -14.37 -3.25
CA TYR A 106 -12.94 -13.23 -4.11
C TYR A 106 -13.26 -13.35 -5.62
N ALA A 107 -14.50 -13.10 -6.01
CA ALA A 107 -14.95 -13.09 -7.40
C ALA A 107 -15.19 -11.68 -7.99
N THR A 108 -14.77 -10.58 -7.36
CA THR A 108 -15.49 -9.30 -7.58
C THR A 108 -14.64 -8.02 -7.49
N PHE A 109 -13.83 -7.70 -8.51
CA PHE A 109 -13.25 -6.34 -8.67
C PHE A 109 -13.31 -5.86 -10.12
N THR A 110 -14.49 -5.95 -10.74
CA THR A 110 -14.73 -5.35 -12.06
C THR A 110 -14.92 -3.84 -11.93
N LYS A 111 -14.86 -3.10 -13.06
CA LYS A 111 -15.24 -1.67 -13.07
C LYS A 111 -16.64 -1.46 -12.46
N LYS A 112 -17.61 -2.30 -12.84
CA LYS A 112 -18.97 -2.28 -12.29
C LYS A 112 -18.95 -2.49 -10.78
N TRP A 113 -18.18 -3.45 -10.29
CA TRP A 113 -18.06 -3.71 -8.87
C TRP A 113 -17.46 -2.52 -8.10
N PHE A 114 -16.41 -1.88 -8.63
CA PHE A 114 -15.86 -0.66 -8.02
C PHE A 114 -16.86 0.50 -8.05
N ILE A 115 -17.72 0.61 -9.05
CA ILE A 115 -18.79 1.60 -9.02
C ILE A 115 -19.73 1.28 -7.84
N GLU A 116 -20.19 0.04 -7.72
CA GLU A 116 -21.16 -0.37 -6.70
C GLU A 116 -20.62 -0.35 -5.26
N ASN A 117 -19.36 -0.73 -5.05
CA ASN A 117 -18.80 -1.02 -3.72
C ASN A 117 -17.68 -0.08 -3.31
N TYR A 118 -17.38 0.94 -4.12
CA TYR A 118 -16.35 1.93 -3.83
C TYR A 118 -16.80 3.34 -4.17
N VAL A 119 -17.37 3.55 -5.36
CA VAL A 119 -17.91 4.87 -5.73
C VAL A 119 -19.20 5.14 -4.97
N ASN A 120 -20.20 4.25 -5.08
CA ASN A 120 -21.54 4.44 -4.54
C ASN A 120 -21.59 4.36 -3.01
N THR A 121 -20.75 3.54 -2.40
CA THR A 121 -20.65 3.37 -0.94
C THR A 121 -19.63 4.31 -0.31
N GLU A 122 -18.99 5.17 -1.11
CA GLU A 122 -17.90 6.06 -0.70
C GLU A 122 -16.75 5.40 0.07
N THR A 123 -16.56 4.09 -0.13
CA THR A 123 -15.56 3.30 0.59
C THR A 123 -14.15 3.69 0.16
N SER A 124 -13.21 3.67 1.10
CA SER A 124 -11.81 3.98 0.86
C SER A 124 -11.04 2.78 0.32
N ILE A 125 -9.94 3.05 -0.38
CA ILE A 125 -9.07 1.99 -0.88
C ILE A 125 -8.37 1.18 0.22
N ILE A 126 -8.16 1.79 1.39
CA ILE A 126 -7.58 1.09 2.55
C ILE A 126 -8.65 0.23 3.22
N GLN A 127 -9.89 0.73 3.32
CA GLN A 127 -11.02 -0.08 3.79
C GLN A 127 -11.23 -1.30 2.90
N LEU A 128 -11.19 -1.12 1.58
CA LEU A 128 -11.21 -2.23 0.63
C LEU A 128 -10.00 -3.16 0.77
N SER A 129 -8.80 -2.59 0.89
CA SER A 129 -7.57 -3.34 1.09
C SER A 129 -7.67 -4.27 2.30
N ASN A 130 -8.23 -3.77 3.40
CA ASN A 130 -8.42 -4.53 4.63
C ASN A 130 -9.55 -5.57 4.52
N CYS A 131 -10.71 -5.18 3.97
CA CYS A 131 -11.86 -6.07 3.80
C CYS A 131 -11.54 -7.28 2.92
N TYR A 132 -10.69 -7.06 1.91
CA TYR A 132 -10.39 -8.06 0.90
C TYR A 132 -8.96 -8.61 0.95
N ASN A 133 -8.13 -8.15 1.89
CA ASN A 133 -6.73 -8.55 2.02
C ASN A 133 -5.95 -8.39 0.69
N VAL A 134 -6.19 -7.29 -0.02
CA VAL A 134 -5.52 -6.93 -1.28
C VAL A 134 -4.70 -5.68 -1.03
N ASP A 135 -3.45 -5.66 -1.49
CA ASP A 135 -2.60 -4.47 -1.33
C ASP A 135 -3.25 -3.22 -1.95
N SER A 136 -3.33 -2.14 -1.17
CA SER A 136 -3.93 -0.87 -1.59
C SER A 136 -3.30 -0.29 -2.88
N VAL A 137 -2.03 -0.56 -3.15
CA VAL A 137 -1.35 -0.15 -4.39
C VAL A 137 -1.96 -0.85 -5.61
N ILE A 138 -2.30 -2.14 -5.48
CA ILE A 138 -2.93 -2.92 -6.55
C ILE A 138 -4.32 -2.36 -6.85
N LEU A 139 -5.12 -2.14 -5.80
CA LEU A 139 -6.44 -1.53 -5.95
C LEU A 139 -6.33 -0.14 -6.62
N SER A 140 -5.30 0.64 -6.28
CA SER A 140 -5.08 1.99 -6.80
C SER A 140 -4.82 1.97 -8.30
N ASN A 141 -3.97 1.04 -8.74
CA ASN A 141 -3.67 0.84 -10.15
C ASN A 141 -4.89 0.33 -10.92
N MET A 142 -5.71 -0.53 -10.31
CA MET A 142 -6.96 -1.02 -10.92
C MET A 142 -7.96 0.12 -11.12
N LEU A 143 -8.23 0.92 -10.09
CA LEU A 143 -9.10 2.09 -10.19
C LEU A 143 -8.64 3.04 -11.29
N LYS A 144 -7.34 3.36 -11.34
CA LYS A 144 -6.75 4.19 -12.41
C LYS A 144 -6.94 3.59 -13.80
N SER A 145 -6.74 2.28 -13.97
CA SER A 145 -6.95 1.60 -15.26
C SER A 145 -8.40 1.66 -15.74
N TYR A 146 -9.36 1.84 -14.82
CA TYR A 146 -10.78 2.02 -15.13
C TYR A 146 -11.21 3.48 -15.25
N GLY A 147 -10.28 4.42 -15.07
CA GLY A 147 -10.56 5.87 -15.07
C GLY A 147 -11.31 6.34 -13.82
N LEU A 148 -11.17 5.64 -12.69
CA LEU A 148 -11.79 5.98 -11.42
C LEU A 148 -10.81 6.70 -10.50
N THR A 149 -11.27 7.76 -9.81
CA THR A 149 -10.48 8.51 -8.83
C THR A 149 -10.19 7.65 -7.61
N VAL A 150 -8.96 7.75 -7.09
CA VAL A 150 -8.52 7.02 -5.89
C VAL A 150 -8.79 7.84 -4.63
N LYS A 151 -9.53 7.27 -3.68
CA LYS A 151 -9.93 7.79 -2.37
C LYS A 151 -9.18 6.97 -1.32
N TYR A 152 -8.27 7.61 -0.61
CA TYR A 152 -7.59 7.02 0.53
C TYR A 152 -8.26 7.53 1.80
N HIS A 153 -8.82 6.65 2.62
CA HIS A 153 -9.21 6.96 4.00
C HIS A 153 -8.66 5.90 4.94
N ASP A 154 -8.03 6.41 5.99
CA ASP A 154 -7.33 5.80 7.11
C ASP A 154 -5.88 5.32 6.91
N ASN A 155 -5.00 6.19 7.41
CA ASN A 155 -3.86 5.89 8.29
C ASN A 155 -2.43 5.84 7.74
N VAL A 156 -2.12 6.63 6.72
CA VAL A 156 -0.78 7.25 6.63
C VAL A 156 -0.92 8.67 6.14
N TYR A 157 -1.21 9.61 7.04
CA TYR A 157 -0.89 11.00 6.76
C TYR A 157 0.63 11.08 6.58
N PRO A 158 1.15 11.64 5.48
CA PRO A 158 2.58 11.64 5.24
C PRO A 158 3.31 12.34 6.39
N GLU A 159 4.27 11.66 7.00
CA GLU A 159 5.07 12.13 8.15
C GLU A 159 5.55 13.58 8.01
N ARG A 160 5.80 14.01 6.77
CA ARG A 160 6.15 15.37 6.38
C ARG A 160 5.16 16.43 6.88
N ILE A 161 3.84 16.23 6.78
CA ILE A 161 2.87 17.24 7.25
C ILE A 161 2.95 17.43 8.77
N TYR A 162 3.10 16.33 9.52
CA TYR A 162 3.26 16.38 10.97
C TYR A 162 4.54 17.10 11.36
N ASN A 163 5.63 16.85 10.64
CA ASN A 163 6.91 17.53 10.88
C ASN A 163 6.82 19.04 10.61
N LEU A 164 6.20 19.45 9.50
CA LEU A 164 5.98 20.87 9.20
C LEU A 164 5.15 21.57 10.29
N LEU A 165 4.04 20.95 10.69
CA LEU A 165 3.17 21.46 11.74
C LEU A 165 3.89 21.52 13.09
N ARG A 166 4.67 20.49 13.45
CA ARG A 166 5.42 20.45 14.71
C ARG A 166 6.49 21.53 14.78
N CYS A 167 7.25 21.72 13.69
CA CYS A 167 8.29 22.75 13.60
C CYS A 167 7.71 24.16 13.78
N TYR A 168 6.62 24.46 13.06
CA TYR A 168 5.94 25.76 13.16
C TYR A 168 5.44 26.05 14.57
N HIS A 169 4.82 25.06 15.22
CA HIS A 169 4.29 25.24 16.57
C HIS A 169 5.39 25.48 17.60
N LYS A 170 6.50 24.73 17.49
CA LYS A 170 7.66 24.92 18.36
C LYS A 170 8.22 26.35 18.23
N GLN A 171 8.27 26.89 17.01
CA GLN A 171 8.78 28.25 16.78
C GLN A 171 7.81 29.34 17.25
N LYS A 172 6.51 29.18 17.03
CA LYS A 172 5.53 30.25 17.26
C LYS A 172 4.96 30.30 18.68
N TYR A 173 4.72 29.13 19.29
CA TYR A 173 3.89 29.04 20.49
C TYR A 173 4.62 28.47 21.71
N PHE A 174 5.81 27.89 21.55
CA PHE A 174 6.50 27.23 22.65
C PHE A 174 6.73 28.16 23.84
N ASP A 175 7.38 29.32 23.63
CA ASP A 175 7.69 30.26 24.72
C ASP A 175 6.44 30.84 25.40
N ARG A 176 5.38 31.10 24.64
CA ARG A 176 4.11 31.62 25.17
C ARG A 176 3.42 30.57 26.02
N THR A 177 3.41 29.32 25.54
CA THR A 177 2.86 28.19 26.28
C THR A 177 3.71 27.92 27.52
N LEU A 178 5.03 27.97 27.42
CA LEU A 178 5.95 27.76 28.54
C LEU A 178 5.70 28.75 29.68
N ARG A 179 5.62 30.05 29.36
CA ARG A 179 5.27 31.11 30.34
C ARG A 179 3.91 30.90 30.98
N LYS A 180 2.90 30.46 30.21
CA LYS A 180 1.55 30.16 30.73
C LYS A 180 1.57 29.08 31.82
N PHE A 181 2.50 28.13 31.74
CA PHE A 181 2.66 27.06 32.74
C PHE A 181 3.81 27.31 33.73
N GLY A 182 4.36 28.53 33.78
CA GLY A 182 5.40 28.92 34.72
C GLY A 182 6.70 28.13 34.56
N ASP A 183 7.08 27.83 33.32
CA ASP A 183 8.28 27.06 32.97
C ASP A 183 8.36 25.68 33.65
N LYS A 184 7.19 25.08 33.90
CA LYS A 184 7.06 23.77 34.56
C LYS A 184 6.13 22.86 33.80
N CYS A 185 6.38 21.56 33.92
CA CYS A 185 5.49 20.50 33.49
C CYS A 185 4.16 20.63 34.24
N SER A 186 3.05 20.68 33.50
CA SER A 186 1.69 20.80 34.05
C SER A 186 1.26 19.61 34.91
N LYS A 187 1.92 18.45 34.78
CA LYS A 187 1.57 17.23 35.51
C LYS A 187 2.43 16.94 36.74
N CYS A 188 3.74 17.12 36.64
CA CYS A 188 4.66 16.78 37.73
C CYS A 188 5.46 17.96 38.27
N GLY A 189 5.34 19.16 37.70
CA GLY A 189 5.99 20.36 38.20
C GLY A 189 7.50 20.48 37.92
N THR A 190 8.12 19.49 37.26
CA THR A 190 9.54 19.58 36.85
C THR A 190 9.75 20.64 35.77
N ASP A 191 10.93 21.23 35.72
CA ASP A 191 11.38 22.21 34.72
C ASP A 191 12.32 21.60 33.66
N LYS A 192 12.55 20.28 33.71
CA LYS A 192 13.47 19.57 32.80
C LYS A 192 12.74 18.88 31.64
N ASP A 193 13.39 18.87 30.47
CA ASP A 193 12.93 18.18 29.24
C ASP A 193 11.48 18.51 28.88
N LEU A 194 11.16 19.82 28.85
CA LEU A 194 9.82 20.31 28.59
C LEU A 194 9.48 20.25 27.11
N GLN A 195 8.30 19.70 26.82
CA GLN A 195 7.79 19.46 25.48
C GLN A 195 6.34 19.95 25.42
N MET A 196 5.97 20.50 24.28
CA MET A 196 4.60 20.95 24.04
C MET A 196 3.76 19.80 23.50
N HIS A 197 2.55 19.65 24.04
CA HIS A 197 1.58 18.64 23.67
C HIS A 197 0.23 19.29 23.30
N HIS A 198 -0.46 18.77 22.29
CA HIS A 198 -1.82 19.18 21.98
C HIS A 198 -2.79 18.24 22.69
N LYS A 199 -3.78 18.78 23.41
CA LYS A 199 -4.81 17.99 24.10
C LYS A 199 -5.68 17.25 23.09
N VAL A 200 -6.06 17.92 22.00
CA VAL A 200 -6.68 17.30 20.82
C VAL A 200 -5.60 16.62 20.00
N LYS A 201 -5.84 15.36 19.62
CA LYS A 201 -4.90 14.57 18.82
C LYS A 201 -4.62 15.28 17.49
N MET A 202 -3.33 15.47 17.17
CA MET A 202 -2.90 16.09 15.91
C MET A 202 -3.54 15.43 14.69
N LYS A 203 -3.61 14.09 14.69
CA LYS A 203 -4.26 13.31 13.65
C LYS A 203 -5.72 13.73 13.41
N SER A 204 -6.50 13.93 14.47
CA SER A 204 -7.89 14.39 14.36
C SER A 204 -7.97 15.77 13.75
N MET A 205 -7.10 16.71 14.18
CA MET A 205 -7.07 18.06 13.61
C MET A 205 -6.69 18.07 12.13
N VAL A 206 -5.78 17.19 11.70
CA VAL A 206 -5.42 17.05 10.29
C VAL A 206 -6.59 16.46 9.50
N ILE A 207 -7.29 15.44 10.03
CA ILE A 207 -8.52 14.90 9.42
C ILE A 207 -9.56 16.01 9.23
N ASP A 208 -9.84 16.77 10.28
CA ASP A 208 -10.81 17.87 10.25
C ASP A 208 -10.41 18.93 9.21
N ALA A 209 -9.12 19.25 9.14
CA ALA A 209 -8.60 20.20 8.15
C ALA A 209 -8.74 19.70 6.71
N VAL A 210 -8.49 18.41 6.45
CA VAL A 210 -8.73 17.81 5.13
C VAL A 210 -10.21 17.89 4.78
N ASN A 211 -11.09 17.55 5.72
CA ASN A 211 -12.54 17.57 5.49
C ASN A 211 -13.05 18.98 5.22
N GLN A 212 -12.53 20.00 5.90
CA GLN A 212 -12.96 21.39 5.74
C GLN A 212 -12.37 22.06 4.50
N SER A 213 -11.11 21.76 4.16
CA SER A 213 -10.41 22.38 3.02
C SER A 213 -10.63 21.65 1.70
N GLY A 214 -10.98 20.36 1.74
CA GLY A 214 -10.93 19.47 0.58
C GLY A 214 -9.52 19.13 0.10
N ILE A 215 -8.47 19.62 0.75
CA ILE A 215 -7.07 19.43 0.34
C ILE A 215 -6.58 18.05 0.82
N THR A 216 -6.23 17.18 -0.11
CA THR A 216 -5.75 15.83 0.20
C THR A 216 -4.21 15.80 0.32
N PRO A 217 -3.60 15.31 1.41
CA PRO A 217 -2.17 15.51 1.68
C PRO A 217 -1.25 14.53 0.93
N TYR A 218 -1.66 13.96 -0.20
CA TYR A 218 -0.93 12.87 -0.85
C TYR A 218 0.23 13.33 -1.74
N THR A 219 0.29 14.61 -2.08
CA THR A 219 1.41 15.22 -2.81
C THR A 219 2.14 16.23 -1.93
N GLU A 220 3.39 16.52 -2.28
CA GLU A 220 4.19 17.54 -1.58
C GLU A 220 3.51 18.92 -1.63
N ASP A 221 2.99 19.30 -2.80
CA ASP A 221 2.26 20.56 -2.99
C ASP A 221 0.99 20.62 -2.12
N ASN A 222 0.20 19.55 -2.09
CA ASN A 222 -1.01 19.54 -1.28
C ASN A 222 -0.69 19.49 0.21
N GLN A 223 0.43 18.90 0.63
CA GLN A 223 0.88 18.98 2.02
C GLN A 223 1.25 20.42 2.39
N ASN A 224 1.94 21.15 1.51
CA ASN A 224 2.26 22.56 1.74
C ASN A 224 0.96 23.39 1.80
N ALA A 225 0.01 23.16 0.89
CA ALA A 225 -1.28 23.84 0.87
C ALA A 225 -2.11 23.52 2.12
N LEU A 226 -2.17 22.26 2.56
CA LEU A 226 -2.86 21.86 3.78
C LEU A 226 -2.20 22.45 5.02
N TYR A 227 -0.86 22.51 5.05
CA TYR A 227 -0.10 23.15 6.12
C TYR A 227 -0.45 24.64 6.25
N ASP A 228 -0.44 25.39 5.13
CA ASP A 228 -0.79 26.80 5.13
C ASP A 228 -2.26 27.03 5.48
N TRP A 229 -3.15 26.15 5.01
CA TRP A 229 -4.56 26.19 5.37
C TRP A 229 -4.75 25.97 6.89
N MET A 230 -4.10 24.97 7.48
CA MET A 230 -4.21 24.69 8.92
C MET A 230 -3.70 25.87 9.76
N LYS A 231 -2.60 26.48 9.36
CA LYS A 231 -2.06 27.68 10.02
C LYS A 231 -3.05 28.83 10.03
N ALA A 232 -3.76 29.05 8.93
CA ALA A 232 -4.69 30.17 8.79
C ALA A 232 -6.07 29.88 9.42
N ASN A 233 -6.56 28.64 9.34
CA ASN A 233 -7.98 28.33 9.55
C ASN A 233 -8.26 27.39 10.72
N SER A 234 -7.31 26.55 11.14
CA SER A 234 -7.60 25.54 12.17
C SER A 234 -7.57 26.17 13.56
N LYS A 235 -8.76 26.46 14.11
CA LYS A 235 -8.91 27.01 15.46
C LYS A 235 -8.33 26.07 16.52
N ALA A 236 -8.64 24.77 16.43
CA ALA A 236 -8.12 23.77 17.37
C ALA A 236 -6.59 23.68 17.36
N TYR A 237 -5.98 23.78 16.18
CA TYR A 237 -4.53 23.77 16.04
C TYR A 237 -3.89 25.03 16.64
N ASN A 238 -4.45 26.21 16.37
CA ASN A 238 -3.88 27.49 16.82
C ASN A 238 -4.26 27.92 18.25
N ASP A 239 -5.13 27.18 18.96
CA ASP A 239 -5.62 27.54 20.28
C ASP A 239 -4.62 27.21 21.40
N LEU A 240 -4.15 28.24 22.12
CA LEU A 240 -3.27 28.11 23.29
C LEU A 240 -3.89 27.32 24.46
N ASN A 241 -5.21 27.17 24.50
CA ASN A 241 -5.89 26.34 25.51
C ASN A 241 -5.88 24.85 25.16
N ASN A 242 -5.68 24.54 23.89
CA ASN A 242 -5.43 23.18 23.41
C ASN A 242 -3.96 22.74 23.61
N LEU A 243 -3.09 23.63 24.07
CA LEU A 243 -1.68 23.33 24.34
C LEU A 243 -1.44 23.08 25.83
N GLU A 244 -0.49 22.20 26.10
CA GLU A 244 0.00 21.86 27.43
C GLU A 244 1.53 21.64 27.38
N ILE A 245 2.22 21.93 28.48
CA ILE A 245 3.66 21.64 28.62
C ILE A 245 3.83 20.42 29.51
N LEU A 246 4.51 19.40 28.99
CA LEU A 246 4.81 18.16 29.69
C LEU A 246 6.31 17.88 29.63
N CYS A 247 6.89 17.35 30.70
CA CYS A 247 8.23 16.78 30.59
C CYS A 247 8.20 15.51 29.72
N GLY A 248 9.34 15.12 29.15
CA GLY A 248 9.40 13.95 28.26
C GLY A 248 8.87 12.66 28.88
N HIS A 249 8.99 12.47 30.20
CA HIS A 249 8.39 11.33 30.90
C HIS A 249 6.85 11.39 30.89
N CYS A 250 6.27 12.49 31.37
CA CYS A 250 4.81 12.68 31.38
C CYS A 250 4.21 12.68 29.97
N HIS A 251 4.94 13.19 28.97
CA HIS A 251 4.53 13.20 27.58
C HIS A 251 4.43 11.79 26.99
N LYS A 252 5.47 10.96 27.20
CA LYS A 252 5.46 9.54 26.76
C LYS A 252 4.36 8.75 27.46
N GLU A 253 4.19 8.95 28.76
CA GLU A 253 3.15 8.27 29.53
C GLU A 253 1.75 8.62 29.04
N LEU A 254 1.50 9.89 28.68
CA LEU A 254 0.22 10.32 28.12
C LEU A 254 -0.07 9.61 26.79
N HIS A 255 0.90 9.54 25.88
CA HIS A 255 0.74 8.80 24.63
C HIS A 255 0.54 7.29 24.85
N ARG A 256 1.26 6.69 25.80
CA ARG A 256 1.08 5.27 26.16
C ARG A 256 -0.36 4.99 26.60
N ARG A 257 -0.93 5.84 27.47
CA ARG A 257 -2.34 5.72 27.91
C ARG A 257 -3.32 5.91 26.77
N GLN A 258 -3.10 6.90 25.91
CA GLN A 258 -3.96 7.15 24.75
C GLN A 258 -3.96 6.01 23.72
N SER A 259 -2.85 5.27 23.60
CA SER A 259 -2.74 4.08 22.76
C SER A 259 -3.34 2.83 23.40
N ALA A 260 -3.30 2.72 24.74
CA ALA A 260 -3.83 1.57 25.47
C ALA A 260 -5.36 1.61 25.65
N ALA A 261 -5.97 2.80 25.59
CA ALA A 261 -7.42 2.95 25.61
C ALA A 261 -8.03 2.35 24.32
N LYS A 262 -8.51 1.10 24.39
CA LYS A 262 -9.38 0.54 23.35
C LYS A 262 -10.64 1.42 23.27
N PRO A 263 -11.15 1.72 22.07
CA PRO A 263 -12.49 2.30 21.96
C PRO A 263 -13.48 1.36 22.67
N PRO A 264 -14.45 1.89 23.42
CA PRO A 264 -15.52 1.07 23.98
C PRO A 264 -16.15 0.29 22.84
N MET A 265 -16.22 -1.05 22.97
CA MET A 265 -17.06 -1.85 22.10
C MET A 265 -18.49 -1.37 22.32
N GLU A 266 -19.13 -0.81 21.29
CA GLU A 266 -20.57 -0.59 21.33
C GLU A 266 -21.25 -1.97 21.44
N GLU A 267 -21.86 -2.24 22.59
CA GLU A 267 -22.72 -3.39 22.83
C GLU A 267 -23.99 -3.22 21.98
N GLY A 268 -24.00 -3.75 20.76
CA GLY A 268 -25.20 -3.64 19.92
C GLY A 268 -25.20 -4.36 18.57
N SER A 269 -24.20 -5.17 18.21
CA SER A 269 -24.13 -5.77 16.87
C SER A 269 -23.91 -7.27 16.88
N THR A 270 -24.86 -8.04 17.46
CA THR A 270 -25.09 -9.44 17.06
C THR A 270 -26.50 -9.90 17.46
N THR A 271 -27.48 -9.66 16.59
CA THR A 271 -28.62 -10.58 16.43
C THR A 271 -29.16 -10.42 15.00
N ILE A 272 -28.79 -11.36 14.14
CA ILE A 272 -29.52 -11.61 12.90
C ILE A 272 -30.60 -12.63 13.26
N GLU A 273 -31.85 -12.18 13.34
CA GLU A 273 -33.00 -13.07 13.42
C GLU A 273 -33.03 -13.96 12.17
N LYS A 274 -32.98 -15.28 12.38
CA LYS A 274 -33.34 -16.25 11.35
C LYS A 274 -34.86 -16.19 11.17
N THR A 275 -35.33 -15.50 10.14
CA THR A 275 -36.66 -15.78 9.59
C THR A 275 -36.63 -17.16 8.93
N LEU A 276 -37.31 -18.12 9.56
CA LEU A 276 -37.68 -19.38 8.93
C LEU A 276 -38.87 -19.10 8.01
N ASP A 277 -38.66 -19.22 6.70
CA ASP A 277 -39.73 -19.29 5.72
C ASP A 277 -40.58 -20.55 5.97
N VAL A 278 -41.87 -20.33 6.24
CA VAL A 278 -42.90 -21.35 6.23
C VAL A 278 -43.30 -21.56 4.76
N GLY A 279 -42.78 -22.64 4.17
CA GLY A 279 -43.20 -23.13 2.87
C GLY A 279 -44.57 -23.79 2.97
N VAL A 280 -45.53 -23.21 2.27
CA VAL A 280 -46.86 -23.73 1.97
C VAL A 280 -46.76 -25.03 1.16
N ALA A 281 -47.45 -26.07 1.61
CA ALA A 281 -48.07 -27.12 0.80
C ALA A 281 -49.28 -27.67 1.55
#